data_AF-A0A0Q4NAB5-F1
#
_entry.id   AF-A0A0Q4NAB5-F1
#
_cell.length_a   1.000
_cell.length_b   1.000
_cell.length_c   1.000
_cell.angle_alpha   90.00
_cell.angle_beta   90.00
_cell.angle_gamma   90.00
#
_symmetry.space_group_name_H-M   'P 1'
#
loop_
_entity.id
_entity.type
_entity.pdbx_description
1 polymer ?
#
loop_
_entity_poly.entity_id
_entity_poly.type
_entity_poly.pdbx_seq_one_letter_code
_entity_poly.pdbx_strand_id
1 'polypeptide(L)'
;MKETWFVAYDPTTTLWDAKAIAPDFPDDAWLYKVIARNAHEAIVFGLEQHKALMADLSPTELRVAQSIVRQVNRVERKPDEILMIDVPQKLLAGAQTLSERGFFNLAHHEEVLIRISSAGWKALQDHVEKQRKFEDEYDYAQLA
;
A
#
# COMPACT_ATOMS: atom_id res chain seq x y z
N MET A 1 -12.18 -10.57 -23.29
CA MET A 1 -12.57 -11.03 -21.94
C MET A 1 -11.74 -10.24 -20.93
N LYS A 2 -12.28 -9.89 -19.75
CA LYS A 2 -11.50 -9.27 -18.66
C LYS A 2 -11.05 -10.36 -17.71
N GLU A 3 -9.80 -10.31 -17.27
CA GLU A 3 -9.21 -11.27 -16.33
C GLU A 3 -8.40 -10.53 -15.26
N THR A 4 -7.99 -11.26 -14.22
CA THR A 4 -7.14 -10.69 -13.16
C THR A 4 -5.70 -10.67 -13.62
N TRP A 5 -5.03 -9.53 -13.46
CA TRP A 5 -3.60 -9.35 -13.72
C TRP A 5 -2.87 -8.90 -12.46
N PHE A 6 -1.65 -9.40 -12.30
CA PHE A 6 -0.68 -8.90 -11.34
C PHE A 6 0.33 -8.04 -12.09
N VAL A 7 0.49 -6.80 -11.64
CA VAL A 7 1.42 -5.83 -12.21
C VAL A 7 2.48 -5.54 -11.17
N ALA A 8 3.74 -5.62 -11.56
CA ALA A 8 4.87 -5.34 -10.71
C ALA A 8 5.57 -4.07 -11.17
N TYR A 9 5.90 -3.20 -10.22
CA TYR A 9 6.80 -2.07 -10.44
C TYR A 9 8.08 -2.29 -9.64
N ASP A 10 9.21 -2.28 -10.33
CA ASP A 10 10.54 -2.30 -9.72
C ASP A 10 11.02 -0.86 -9.52
N PRO A 11 11.16 -0.38 -8.26
CA PRO A 11 11.59 0.99 -8.00
C PRO A 11 13.07 1.22 -8.33
N THR A 12 13.89 0.16 -8.39
CA THR A 12 15.33 0.24 -8.69
C THR A 12 15.58 0.39 -10.18
N THR A 13 14.91 -0.43 -10.99
CA THR A 13 15.08 -0.42 -12.45
C THR A 13 14.06 0.46 -13.17
N THR A 14 13.03 0.95 -12.46
CA THR A 14 11.89 1.72 -12.99
C THR A 14 11.08 0.99 -14.07
N LEU A 15 11.13 -0.35 -14.06
CA LEU A 15 10.44 -1.20 -15.02
C LEU A 15 9.08 -1.65 -14.51
N TRP A 16 8.17 -1.87 -15.47
CA TRP A 16 6.84 -2.40 -15.25
C TRP A 16 6.72 -3.76 -15.94
N ASP A 17 6.23 -4.75 -15.22
CA ASP A 17 5.90 -6.07 -15.76
C ASP A 17 4.47 -6.47 -15.37
N ALA A 18 3.81 -7.27 -16.20
CA ALA A 18 2.44 -7.70 -15.97
C ALA A 18 2.23 -9.17 -16.35
N LYS A 19 1.66 -9.94 -15.42
CA LYS A 19 1.37 -11.37 -15.58
C LYS A 19 -0.09 -11.66 -15.22
N ALA A 20 -0.75 -12.52 -16.00
CA ALA A 20 -2.13 -12.93 -15.76
C ALA A 20 -2.28 -14.02 -14.67
N ILE A 21 -1.18 -14.67 -14.27
CA ILE A 21 -1.15 -15.83 -13.36
C ILE A 21 -0.25 -15.49 -12.14
N ALA A 22 -0.21 -16.38 -11.14
CA ALA A 22 0.48 -16.26 -9.85
C ALA A 22 1.79 -15.46 -9.90
N PRO A 23 1.99 -14.50 -8.97
CA PRO A 23 3.15 -13.63 -8.99
C PRO A 23 4.42 -14.39 -8.57
N ASP A 24 5.35 -14.56 -9.50
CA ASP A 24 6.75 -14.98 -9.29
C ASP A 24 7.68 -13.74 -9.33
N PHE A 25 7.17 -12.60 -8.90
CA PHE A 25 7.91 -11.34 -8.88
C PHE A 25 8.86 -11.27 -7.68
N PRO A 26 9.95 -10.50 -7.78
CA PRO A 26 10.81 -10.20 -6.64
C PRO A 26 10.03 -9.61 -5.44
N ASP A 27 10.45 -9.95 -4.22
CA ASP A 27 9.80 -9.49 -2.98
C ASP A 27 9.83 -7.96 -2.81
N ASP A 28 10.80 -7.29 -3.41
CA ASP A 28 10.97 -5.84 -3.40
C ASP A 28 10.08 -5.13 -4.44
N ALA A 29 9.52 -5.85 -5.42
CA ALA A 29 8.61 -5.29 -6.41
C ALA A 29 7.26 -4.88 -5.83
N TRP A 30 6.73 -3.75 -6.28
CA TRP A 30 5.43 -3.24 -5.85
C TRP A 30 4.33 -3.94 -6.64
N LEU A 31 3.55 -4.79 -5.97
CA LEU A 31 2.53 -5.61 -6.62
C LEU A 31 1.14 -4.98 -6.59
N TYR A 32 0.58 -4.76 -7.77
CA TYR A 32 -0.78 -4.30 -8.01
C TYR A 32 -1.62 -5.45 -8.54
N LYS A 33 -2.87 -5.54 -8.08
CA LYS A 33 -3.86 -6.48 -8.62
C LYS A 33 -4.92 -5.70 -9.37
N VAL A 34 -5.04 -5.92 -10.67
CA VAL A 34 -5.94 -5.18 -11.56
C VAL A 34 -6.81 -6.12 -12.39
N ILE A 35 -7.90 -5.60 -12.93
CA ILE A 35 -8.76 -6.33 -13.89
C ILE A 35 -8.59 -5.68 -15.25
N ALA A 36 -8.02 -6.40 -16.20
CA ALA A 36 -7.66 -5.89 -17.54
C ALA A 36 -7.96 -6.92 -18.63
N ARG A 37 -7.92 -6.48 -19.90
CA ARG A 37 -8.11 -7.30 -21.10
C ARG A 37 -6.79 -7.82 -21.68
N ASN A 38 -5.66 -7.19 -21.34
CA ASN A 38 -4.32 -7.54 -21.79
C ASN A 38 -3.25 -6.89 -20.87
N ALA A 39 -1.99 -7.27 -21.06
CA ALA A 39 -0.86 -6.77 -20.29
C ALA A 39 -0.67 -5.25 -20.36
N HIS A 40 -0.87 -4.65 -21.55
CA HIS A 40 -0.71 -3.21 -21.72
C HIS A 40 -1.73 -2.42 -20.88
N GLU A 41 -3.00 -2.81 -20.95
CA GLU A 41 -4.07 -2.21 -20.14
C GLU A 41 -3.81 -2.45 -18.63
N ALA A 42 -3.30 -3.64 -18.25
CA ALA A 42 -2.94 -3.92 -16.88
C ALA A 42 -1.86 -2.94 -16.37
N ILE A 43 -0.80 -2.71 -17.14
CA ILE A 43 0.27 -1.76 -16.78
C ILE A 43 -0.29 -0.34 -16.61
N VAL A 44 -1.17 0.11 -17.51
CA VAL A 44 -1.80 1.44 -17.39
C VAL A 44 -2.60 1.55 -16.09
N PHE A 45 -3.40 0.55 -15.74
CA PHE A 45 -4.15 0.54 -14.48
C PHE A 45 -3.24 0.44 -13.25
N GLY A 46 -2.15 -0.32 -13.32
CA GLY A 46 -1.14 -0.38 -12.26
C GLY A 46 -0.48 0.99 -12.02
N LEU A 47 -0.18 1.72 -13.10
CA LEU A 47 0.37 3.07 -13.04
C LEU A 47 -0.62 4.09 -12.45
N GLU A 48 -1.90 4.00 -12.77
CA GLU A 48 -2.95 4.83 -12.15
C GLU A 48 -3.07 4.57 -10.65
N GLN A 49 -3.07 3.30 -10.24
CA GLN A 49 -3.06 2.94 -8.82
C GLN A 49 -1.79 3.44 -8.12
N HIS A 50 -0.61 3.28 -8.74
CA HIS A 50 0.65 3.79 -8.17
C HIS A 50 0.59 5.29 -7.92
N LYS A 51 0.09 6.09 -8.88
CA LYS A 51 -0.10 7.54 -8.69
C LYS A 51 -1.03 7.85 -7.51
N ALA A 52 -2.13 7.12 -7.37
CA ALA A 52 -3.07 7.30 -6.26
C ALA A 52 -2.44 6.96 -4.89
N LEU A 53 -1.60 5.91 -4.84
CA LEU A 53 -0.85 5.52 -3.65
C LEU A 53 0.24 6.52 -3.26
N MET A 54 0.89 7.15 -4.25
CA MET A 54 1.97 8.12 -4.02
C MET A 54 1.48 9.51 -3.66
N ALA A 55 0.19 9.83 -3.87
CA ALA A 55 -0.37 11.10 -3.45
C ALA A 55 -0.34 11.26 -1.92
N ASP A 56 -0.14 12.49 -1.45
CA ASP A 56 0.00 12.78 -0.04
C ASP A 56 -1.20 12.31 0.78
N LEU A 57 -0.93 11.94 2.04
CA LEU A 57 -1.97 11.58 3.00
C LEU A 57 -2.38 12.82 3.79
N SER A 58 -3.68 13.00 3.97
CA SER A 58 -4.23 13.91 4.97
C SER A 58 -3.82 13.47 6.39
N PRO A 59 -3.88 14.37 7.39
CA PRO A 59 -3.54 14.03 8.77
C PRO A 59 -4.35 12.85 9.34
N THR A 60 -5.60 12.67 8.89
CA THR A 60 -6.46 11.56 9.31
C THR A 60 -6.01 10.24 8.68
N GLU A 61 -5.73 10.23 7.39
CA GLU A 61 -5.19 9.06 6.67
C GLU A 61 -3.83 8.65 7.25
N LEU A 62 -2.97 9.61 7.57
CA LEU A 62 -1.66 9.35 8.15
C LEU A 62 -1.76 8.68 9.53
N ARG A 63 -2.73 9.08 10.38
CA ARG A 63 -2.99 8.42 11.66
C ARG A 63 -3.44 6.97 11.47
N VAL A 64 -4.25 6.69 10.44
CA VAL A 64 -4.65 5.32 10.09
C VAL A 64 -3.41 4.53 9.67
N ALA A 65 -2.60 5.07 8.76
CA ALA A 65 -1.37 4.44 8.27
C ALA A 65 -0.42 4.11 9.42
N GLN A 66 -0.16 5.05 10.33
CA GLN A 66 0.67 4.84 11.51
C GLN A 66 0.12 3.75 12.44
N SER A 67 -1.20 3.74 12.66
CA SER A 67 -1.87 2.72 13.48
C SER A 67 -1.68 1.33 12.88
N ILE A 68 -1.95 1.20 11.58
CA ILE A 68 -1.80 -0.06 10.83
C ILE A 68 -0.35 -0.53 10.83
N VAL A 69 0.60 0.34 10.45
CA VAL A 69 2.02 -0.02 10.37
C VAL A 69 2.55 -0.47 11.73
N ARG A 70 2.14 0.19 12.82
CA ARG A 70 2.50 -0.22 14.18
C ARG A 70 1.95 -1.60 14.55
N GLN A 71 0.72 -1.92 14.15
CA GLN A 71 0.10 -3.22 14.44
C GLN A 71 0.77 -4.34 13.64
N VAL A 72 0.96 -4.16 12.33
CA VAL A 72 1.69 -5.13 11.48
C VAL A 72 3.11 -5.35 11.98
N ASN A 73 3.81 -4.29 12.40
CA ASN A 73 5.20 -4.40 12.82
C ASN A 73 5.42 -5.18 14.13
N ARG A 74 4.36 -5.49 14.89
CA ARG A 74 4.44 -6.28 16.13
C ARG A 74 4.34 -7.78 15.91
N VAL A 75 3.98 -8.22 14.70
CA VAL A 75 3.75 -9.63 14.37
C VAL A 75 4.93 -10.14 13.53
N GLU A 76 5.40 -11.35 13.84
CA GLU A 76 6.39 -12.07 13.02
C GLU A 76 5.71 -12.55 11.73
N ARG A 77 6.35 -12.34 10.56
CA ARG A 77 5.63 -12.31 9.26
C ARG A 77 6.08 -13.39 8.31
N LYS A 78 5.15 -13.90 7.51
CA LYS A 78 5.46 -14.65 6.28
C LYS A 78 5.20 -13.79 5.03
N PRO A 79 5.98 -13.96 3.94
CA PRO A 79 5.87 -13.13 2.73
C PRO A 79 4.46 -13.09 2.09
N ASP A 80 3.74 -14.21 2.14
CA ASP A 80 2.41 -14.37 1.50
C ASP A 80 1.23 -14.22 2.47
N GLU A 81 1.49 -13.74 3.69
CA GLU A 81 0.45 -13.63 4.70
C GLU A 81 -0.52 -12.48 4.40
N ILE A 82 -1.82 -12.77 4.55
CA ILE A 82 -2.86 -11.76 4.60
C ILE A 82 -3.14 -11.48 6.07
N LEU A 83 -2.85 -10.27 6.50
CA LEU A 83 -3.10 -9.81 7.86
C LEU A 83 -4.47 -9.16 7.94
N MET A 84 -5.18 -9.47 9.03
CA MET A 84 -6.43 -8.83 9.40
C MET A 84 -6.15 -7.95 10.62
N ILE A 85 -6.52 -6.67 10.53
CA ILE A 85 -6.16 -5.66 11.52
C ILE A 85 -7.39 -4.85 11.88
N ASP A 86 -7.65 -4.70 13.17
CA ASP A 86 -8.74 -3.87 13.65
C ASP A 86 -8.39 -2.38 13.51
N VAL A 87 -9.32 -1.63 12.92
CA VAL A 87 -9.25 -0.18 12.87
C VAL A 87 -10.15 0.42 13.94
N PRO A 88 -9.60 1.24 14.86
CA PRO A 88 -10.42 1.94 15.84
C PRO A 88 -11.54 2.74 15.17
N GLN A 89 -12.75 2.71 15.73
CA GLN A 89 -13.94 3.35 15.15
C GLN A 89 -13.73 4.81 14.73
N LYS A 90 -12.96 5.58 15.53
CA LYS A 90 -12.61 6.98 15.26
C LYS A 90 -11.74 7.21 14.02
N LEU A 91 -11.15 6.15 13.46
CA LEU A 91 -10.27 6.16 12.30
C LEU A 91 -10.91 5.54 11.05
N LEU A 92 -12.14 5.00 11.15
CA LEU A 92 -12.80 4.28 10.05
C LEU A 92 -12.99 5.12 8.80
N ALA A 93 -13.37 6.40 8.95
CA ALA A 93 -13.53 7.29 7.80
C ALA A 93 -12.22 7.42 7.00
N GLY A 94 -11.07 7.57 7.68
CA GLY A 94 -9.78 7.60 7.02
C GLY A 94 -9.37 6.25 6.42
N ALA A 95 -9.74 5.15 7.07
CA ALA A 95 -9.51 3.81 6.53
C ALA A 95 -10.34 3.53 5.27
N GLN A 96 -11.57 4.04 5.20
CA GLN A 96 -12.40 3.97 3.99
C GLN A 96 -11.74 4.69 2.82
N THR A 97 -11.29 5.93 3.04
CA THR A 97 -10.58 6.69 2.01
C THR A 97 -9.30 5.99 1.54
N LEU A 98 -8.49 5.45 2.45
CA LEU A 98 -7.30 4.68 2.09
C LEU A 98 -7.64 3.39 1.32
N SER A 99 -8.75 2.72 1.68
CA SER A 99 -9.19 1.53 0.97
C SER A 99 -9.65 1.85 -0.46
N GLU A 100 -10.40 2.94 -0.65
CA GLU A 100 -10.82 3.43 -1.97
C GLU A 100 -9.62 3.82 -2.85
N ARG A 101 -8.55 4.31 -2.23
CA ARG A 101 -7.27 4.61 -2.90
C ARG A 101 -6.41 3.38 -3.18
N GLY A 102 -6.83 2.20 -2.74
CA GLY A 102 -6.17 0.92 -3.04
C GLY A 102 -5.03 0.54 -2.09
N PHE A 103 -4.91 1.16 -0.92
CA PHE A 103 -3.87 0.79 0.06
C PHE A 103 -4.12 -0.61 0.66
N PHE A 104 -5.38 -0.99 0.83
CA PHE A 104 -5.82 -2.28 1.38
C PHE A 104 -7.31 -2.48 1.13
N ASN A 105 -7.82 -3.67 1.45
CA ASN A 105 -9.25 -3.94 1.43
C ASN A 105 -9.85 -3.80 2.84
N LEU A 106 -11.06 -3.27 2.95
CA LEU A 106 -11.86 -3.34 4.17
C LEU A 106 -12.77 -4.57 4.13
N ALA A 107 -12.68 -5.40 5.17
CA ALA A 107 -13.64 -6.46 5.49
C ALA A 107 -14.55 -6.00 6.64
N HIS A 108 -15.83 -6.40 6.60
CA HIS A 108 -16.80 -6.22 7.69
C HIS A 108 -16.75 -4.87 8.44
N HIS A 109 -16.68 -3.76 7.70
CA HIS A 109 -16.66 -2.36 8.15
C HIS A 109 -15.55 -1.91 9.12
N GLU A 110 -14.86 -2.81 9.83
CA GLU A 110 -13.87 -2.46 10.86
C GLU A 110 -12.51 -3.18 10.70
N GLU A 111 -12.43 -4.16 9.81
CA GLU A 111 -11.24 -4.97 9.61
C GLU A 111 -10.52 -4.56 8.32
N VAL A 112 -9.22 -4.35 8.41
CA VAL A 112 -8.36 -4.10 7.26
C VAL A 112 -7.62 -5.37 6.89
N LEU A 113 -7.72 -5.76 5.61
CA LEU A 113 -7.01 -6.88 5.01
C LEU A 113 -5.80 -6.38 4.24
N ILE A 114 -4.60 -6.73 4.72
CA ILE A 114 -3.32 -6.31 4.13
C ILE A 114 -2.55 -7.53 3.64
N ARG A 115 -2.11 -7.48 2.39
CA ARG A 115 -1.09 -8.39 1.87
C ARG A 115 0.27 -7.71 1.95
N ILE A 116 1.25 -8.36 2.58
CA ILE A 116 2.59 -7.78 2.79
C ILE A 116 3.30 -7.45 1.46
N SER A 117 3.16 -8.30 0.44
CA SER A 117 3.76 -8.04 -0.87
C SER A 117 3.04 -6.99 -1.72
N SER A 118 1.90 -6.45 -1.26
CA SER A 118 1.12 -5.47 -2.04
C SER A 118 1.79 -4.10 -2.11
N ALA A 119 1.60 -3.42 -3.24
CA ALA A 119 1.96 -2.02 -3.42
C ALA A 119 1.32 -1.10 -2.38
N GLY A 120 0.09 -1.40 -1.97
CA GLY A 120 -0.63 -0.64 -0.94
C GLY A 120 0.05 -0.69 0.42
N TRP A 121 0.54 -1.86 0.85
CA TRP A 121 1.32 -1.98 2.10
C TRP A 121 2.63 -1.21 2.02
N LYS A 122 3.38 -1.35 0.92
CA LYS A 122 4.65 -0.63 0.73
C LYS A 122 4.43 0.88 0.75
N ALA A 123 3.36 1.36 0.10
CA ALA A 123 2.97 2.77 0.14
C ALA A 123 2.71 3.26 1.56
N LEU A 124 2.01 2.48 2.40
CA LEU A 124 1.79 2.84 3.81
C LEU A 124 3.10 2.99 4.57
N GLN A 125 4.04 2.06 4.38
CA GLN A 125 5.35 2.10 5.04
C GLN A 125 6.11 3.37 4.61
N ASP A 126 6.15 3.65 3.32
CA ASP A 126 6.82 4.83 2.76
C ASP A 126 6.24 6.13 3.30
N HIS A 127 4.91 6.28 3.36
CA HIS A 127 4.28 7.48 3.92
C HIS A 127 4.59 7.68 5.39
N VAL A 128 4.58 6.62 6.19
CA VAL A 128 4.92 6.68 7.61
C VAL A 128 6.40 7.01 7.82
N GLU A 129 7.29 6.45 7.00
CA GLU A 129 8.72 6.74 7.07
C GLU A 129 9.04 8.18 6.63
N LYS A 130 8.44 8.68 5.55
CA LYS A 130 8.58 10.06 5.09
C LYS A 130 8.16 11.05 6.18
N GLN A 131 7.02 10.81 6.83
CA GLN A 131 6.57 11.65 7.94
C GLN A 131 7.57 11.67 9.08
N ARG A 132 8.09 10.50 9.47
CA ARG A 132 9.06 10.41 10.57
C ARG A 132 10.33 11.19 10.27
N LYS A 133 10.87 11.07 9.05
CA LYS A 133 12.06 11.84 8.62
C LYS A 133 11.81 13.34 8.68
N PHE A 134 10.62 13.78 8.24
CA PHE A 134 10.24 15.19 8.31
C PHE A 134 10.15 15.70 9.76
N GLU A 135 9.58 14.91 10.67
CA GLU A 135 9.52 15.23 12.10
C GLU A 135 10.93 15.32 12.72
N ASP A 136 11.80 14.34 12.42
CA ASP A 136 13.19 14.31 12.92
C ASP A 136 14.02 15.50 12.41
N GLU A 137 13.88 15.88 11.13
CA GLU A 137 14.56 17.04 10.53
C GLU A 137 14.07 18.36 11.11
N TYR A 138 12.76 18.47 11.35
CA TYR A 138 12.16 19.66 11.94
C TYR A 138 12.60 19.85 13.39
N ASP A 139 12.64 18.78 14.18
CA ASP A 139 13.12 18.80 15.57
C ASP A 139 14.62 19.16 15.62
N TYR A 140 15.44 18.64 14.71
CA TYR A 140 16.85 19.03 14.61
C TYR A 140 17.03 20.51 14.29
N ALA A 141 16.24 21.05 13.36
CA ALA A 141 16.29 22.46 12.98
C ALA A 141 15.82 23.41 14.11
N GLN A 142 15.01 22.94 15.05
CA GLN A 142 14.61 23.72 16.23
C GLN A 142 15.65 23.69 17.36
N LEU A 143 16.54 22.69 17.36
CA LEU A 143 17.58 22.50 18.38
C LEU A 143 18.95 23.10 17.97
N ALA A 144 19.12 23.50 16.71
CA ALA A 144 20.33 24.10 16.14
C ALA A 144 20.30 25.63 16.17
#